data_AF-A0A835B6X4-F1
#
_entry.id   AF-A0A835B6X4-F1
#
_cell.length_a   1.000
_cell.length_b   1.000
_cell.length_c   1.000
_cell.angle_alpha   90.00
_cell.angle_beta   90.00
_cell.angle_gamma   90.00
#
_symmetry.space_group_name_H-M   'P 1'
#
loop_
_entity.id
_entity.type
_entity.pdbx_description
1 polymer ?
#
loop_
_entity_poly.entity_id
_entity_poly.type
_entity_poly.pdbx_seq_one_letter_code
_entity_poly.pdbx_strand_id
1 'polypeptide(L)'
;MREAGIDLFVIQDMLPDVFRTFLYFIYNDSLPPLDDLEADNYDEMIRHLLVVADRYAMERLKLMCQSILCGLKDACIEFITSSTSMDAVVATQGYKNLKRTSPSVAFEVLEKKRRIHKD
;
A
#
# COMPACT_ATOMS: atom_id res chain seq x y z
N MET A 1 44.17 -23.95 8.34
CA MET A 1 42.73 -23.69 8.52
C MET A 1 42.34 -22.65 7.49
N ARG A 2 41.44 -22.98 6.55
CA ARG A 2 40.97 -22.04 5.53
C ARG A 2 39.71 -21.39 6.09
N GLU A 3 39.73 -20.08 6.28
CA GLU A 3 38.52 -19.31 6.57
C GLU A 3 37.54 -19.54 5.41
N ALA A 4 36.34 -20.01 5.74
CA ALA A 4 35.25 -20.09 4.77
C ALA A 4 34.97 -18.65 4.34
N GLY A 5 35.20 -18.35 3.06
CA GLY A 5 34.99 -17.02 2.50
C GLY A 5 33.57 -16.57 2.83
N ILE A 6 33.47 -15.53 3.66
CA ILE A 6 32.24 -14.80 3.91
C ILE A 6 31.78 -14.21 2.58
N ASP A 7 30.72 -14.78 2.02
CA ASP A 7 30.08 -14.25 0.82
C ASP A 7 29.33 -12.98 1.22
N LEU A 8 29.95 -11.83 0.93
CA LEU A 8 29.48 -10.54 1.40
C LEU A 8 28.47 -9.98 0.41
N PHE A 9 27.19 -10.04 0.77
CA PHE A 9 26.11 -9.50 -0.06
C PHE A 9 25.85 -8.03 0.27
N VAL A 10 26.17 -7.13 -0.67
CA VAL A 10 25.97 -5.69 -0.50
C VAL A 10 24.58 -5.29 -0.99
N ILE A 11 23.79 -4.70 -0.10
CA ILE A 11 22.52 -4.06 -0.45
C ILE A 11 22.81 -2.57 -0.70
N GLN A 12 22.92 -2.18 -1.98
CA GLN A 12 23.30 -0.80 -2.34
C GLN A 12 22.13 0.19 -2.29
N ASP A 13 20.91 -0.28 -2.51
CA ASP A 13 19.75 0.59 -2.76
C ASP A 13 18.78 0.63 -1.57
N MET A 14 19.32 0.59 -0.35
CA MET A 14 18.51 0.65 0.85
C MET A 14 19.21 1.47 1.94
N LEU A 15 18.49 2.46 2.47
CA LEU A 15 18.97 3.23 3.62
C LEU A 15 19.06 2.31 4.85
N PRO A 16 20.06 2.51 5.75
CA PRO A 16 20.24 1.67 6.93
C PRO A 16 18.99 1.56 7.81
N ASP A 17 18.28 2.67 8.01
CA ASP A 17 17.08 2.70 8.86
C ASP A 17 15.90 1.98 8.22
N VAL A 18 15.74 2.12 6.89
CA VAL A 18 14.74 1.36 6.12
C VAL A 18 15.05 -0.14 6.21
N PHE A 19 16.32 -0.51 6.08
CA PHE A 19 16.76 -1.90 6.22
C PHE A 19 16.50 -2.44 7.63
N ARG A 20 16.74 -1.64 8.66
CA ARG A 20 16.46 -2.02 10.06
C ARG A 20 14.97 -2.30 10.26
N THR A 21 14.11 -1.44 9.73
CA THR A 21 12.65 -1.62 9.78
C THR A 21 12.20 -2.82 8.96
N PHE A 22 12.77 -3.01 7.77
CA PHE A 22 12.49 -4.15 6.89
C PHE A 22 12.86 -5.49 7.53
N LEU A 23 14.05 -5.58 8.15
CA LEU A 23 14.45 -6.74 8.92
C LEU A 23 13.51 -6.98 10.11
N TYR A 24 13.15 -5.93 10.85
CA TYR A 24 12.21 -6.06 11.95
C TYR A 24 10.89 -6.69 11.47
N PHE A 25 10.37 -6.26 10.32
CA PHE A 25 9.18 -6.86 9.72
C PHE A 25 9.37 -8.33 9.35
N ILE A 26 10.49 -8.70 8.72
CA ILE A 26 10.77 -10.10 8.34
C ILE A 26 10.74 -11.03 9.56
N TYR A 27 11.28 -10.57 10.69
CA TYR A 27 11.38 -11.39 11.90
C TYR A 27 10.13 -11.36 12.79
N ASN A 28 9.37 -10.26 12.79
CA ASN A 28 8.27 -10.03 13.74
C ASN A 28 6.90 -9.89 13.07
N ASP A 29 6.83 -9.97 11.74
CA ASP A 29 5.63 -9.83 10.91
C ASP A 29 4.79 -8.55 11.21
N SER A 30 5.46 -7.52 11.72
CA SER A 30 4.90 -6.25 12.18
C SER A 30 5.90 -5.12 12.01
N LEU A 31 5.41 -3.89 11.88
CA LEU A 31 6.28 -2.70 11.88
C LEU A 31 6.66 -2.35 13.34
N PRO A 32 7.89 -1.86 13.58
CA PRO A 32 8.25 -1.32 14.89
C PRO A 32 7.41 -0.07 15.19
N PRO A 33 7.33 0.36 16.46
CA PRO A 33 6.80 1.68 16.79
C PRO A 33 7.63 2.74 16.05
N LEU A 34 6.99 3.54 15.21
CA LEU A 34 7.62 4.63 14.45
C LEU A 34 7.12 6.00 14.93
N ASP A 35 6.55 6.03 16.12
CA ASP A 35 5.81 7.15 16.71
C ASP A 35 6.73 8.33 17.10
N ASP A 36 8.04 8.07 17.21
CA ASP A 36 9.07 9.07 17.48
C ASP A 36 9.48 9.88 16.24
N LEU A 37 8.89 9.59 15.07
CA LEU A 37 9.16 10.30 13.82
C LEU A 37 8.12 11.40 13.57
N GLU A 38 8.58 12.54 13.07
CA GLU A 38 7.70 13.56 12.46
C GLU A 38 6.86 12.94 11.34
N ALA A 39 5.64 13.45 11.13
CA ALA A 39 4.68 12.83 10.20
C ALA A 39 5.19 12.74 8.75
N ASP A 40 5.95 13.74 8.29
CA ASP A 40 6.58 13.76 6.97
C ASP A 40 7.69 12.70 6.85
N ASN A 41 8.48 12.52 7.90
CA ASN A 41 9.50 11.47 8.00
C ASN A 41 8.89 10.07 8.11
N TYR A 42 7.76 9.92 8.81
CA TYR A 42 7.00 8.67 8.85
C TYR A 42 6.53 8.27 7.46
N ASP A 43 5.84 9.17 6.76
CA ASP A 43 5.36 8.92 5.40
C ASP A 43 6.51 8.55 4.45
N GLU A 44 7.65 9.25 4.56
CA GLU A 44 8.83 8.96 3.74
C GLU A 44 9.46 7.61 4.05
N MET A 45 9.50 7.21 5.32
CA MET A 45 9.91 5.86 5.74
C MET A 45 9.01 4.79 5.11
N ILE A 46 7.68 5.00 5.15
CA ILE A 46 6.71 4.07 4.57
C ILE A 46 6.82 4.02 3.04
N ARG A 47 7.09 5.14 2.36
CA ARG A 47 7.36 5.14 0.90
C ARG A 47 8.60 4.32 0.55
N HIS A 48 9.69 4.49 1.28
CA HIS A 48 10.89 3.68 1.07
C HIS A 48 10.63 2.20 1.33
N LEU A 49 9.92 1.87 2.41
CA LEU A 49 9.52 0.49 2.71
C LEU A 49 8.64 -0.11 1.62
N LEU A 50 7.75 0.66 1.00
CA LEU A 50 6.95 0.20 -0.13
C LEU A 50 7.83 -0.19 -1.33
N VAL A 51 8.82 0.64 -1.66
CA VAL A 51 9.78 0.34 -2.74
C VAL A 51 10.58 -0.93 -2.45
N VAL A 52 11.04 -1.09 -1.20
CA VAL A 52 11.75 -2.29 -0.75
C VAL A 52 10.82 -3.51 -0.80
N ALA A 53 9.60 -3.39 -0.30
CA ALA A 53 8.64 -4.49 -0.28
C ALA A 53 8.31 -4.98 -1.69
N ASP A 54 8.17 -4.06 -2.66
CA ASP A 54 7.98 -4.40 -4.06
C ASP A 54 9.22 -5.10 -4.65
N ARG A 55 10.42 -4.54 -4.43
CA ARG A 55 11.68 -5.10 -4.94
C ARG A 55 11.96 -6.51 -4.43
N TYR A 56 11.64 -6.79 -3.18
CA TYR A 56 11.90 -8.08 -2.54
C TYR A 56 10.67 -9.01 -2.54
N ALA A 57 9.61 -8.66 -3.29
CA ALA A 57 8.37 -9.44 -3.39
C ALA A 57 7.71 -9.76 -2.03
N MET A 58 7.80 -8.83 -1.08
CA MET A 58 7.20 -8.94 0.25
C MET A 58 5.76 -8.41 0.23
N GLU A 59 4.85 -9.20 -0.34
CA GLU A 59 3.47 -8.80 -0.62
C GLU A 59 2.70 -8.27 0.61
N ARG A 60 2.84 -8.92 1.77
CA ARG A 60 2.14 -8.48 2.99
C ARG A 60 2.60 -7.10 3.45
N LEU A 61 3.91 -6.83 3.41
CA LEU A 61 4.47 -5.51 3.74
C LEU A 61 4.04 -4.45 2.72
N LYS A 62 4.05 -4.82 1.43
CA LYS A 62 3.62 -3.94 0.33
C LYS A 62 2.17 -3.47 0.52
N LEU A 63 1.25 -4.40 0.79
CA LEU A 63 -0.16 -4.07 1.06
C LEU A 63 -0.32 -3.18 2.28
N MET A 64 0.44 -3.45 3.35
CA MET A 64 0.41 -2.66 4.58
C MET A 64 0.87 -1.22 4.34
N CYS A 65 2.02 -1.04 3.67
CA CYS A 65 2.54 0.29 3.30
C CYS A 65 1.57 1.04 2.38
N GLN A 66 0.96 0.34 1.42
CA GLN A 66 -0.06 0.93 0.55
C GLN A 66 -1.27 1.41 1.33
N SER A 67 -1.79 0.63 2.28
CA SER A 67 -2.95 1.03 3.08
C SER A 67 -2.63 2.25 3.97
N ILE A 68 -1.45 2.28 4.60
CA ILE A 68 -0.98 3.42 5.40
C ILE A 68 -0.92 4.70 4.54
N LEU A 69 -0.28 4.63 3.37
CA LEU A 69 -0.15 5.78 2.46
C LEU A 69 -1.47 6.15 1.76
N CYS A 70 -2.38 5.19 1.61
CA CYS A 70 -3.65 5.35 0.92
C CYS A 70 -4.84 5.44 1.88
N GLY A 71 -4.68 5.82 3.15
CA GLY A 71 -5.80 5.85 4.12
C GLY A 71 -7.06 6.58 3.62
N LEU A 72 -6.89 7.64 2.81
CA LEU A 72 -7.99 8.32 2.10
C LEU A 72 -8.69 7.45 1.05
N LYS A 73 -7.97 6.61 0.31
CA LYS A 73 -8.53 5.71 -0.69
C LYS A 73 -9.43 4.68 -0.04
N ASP A 74 -9.00 4.06 1.06
CA ASP A 74 -9.78 3.03 1.75
C ASP A 74 -11.03 3.65 2.39
N ALA A 75 -10.89 4.80 3.07
CA ALA A 75 -12.02 5.56 3.60
C ALA A 75 -12.97 6.07 2.50
N CYS A 76 -12.45 6.51 1.35
CA CYS A 76 -13.28 6.91 0.21
C CYS A 76 -13.99 5.70 -0.40
N ILE A 77 -13.35 4.54 -0.51
CA ILE A 77 -13.99 3.31 -1.01
C ILE A 77 -15.10 2.89 -0.03
N GLU A 78 -14.85 2.90 1.27
CA GLU A 78 -15.86 2.59 2.29
C GLU A 78 -17.03 3.58 2.25
N PHE A 79 -16.76 4.88 2.15
CA PHE A 79 -17.79 5.90 2.00
C PHE A 79 -18.60 5.74 0.70
N ILE A 80 -17.94 5.52 -0.44
CA ILE A 80 -18.59 5.34 -1.75
C ILE A 80 -19.45 4.06 -1.75
N THR A 81 -18.99 2.98 -1.09
CA THR A 81 -19.68 1.69 -1.06
C THR A 81 -20.78 1.58 0.00
N SER A 82 -20.68 2.32 1.11
CA SER A 82 -21.71 2.39 2.16
C SER A 82 -22.85 3.36 1.82
N SER A 83 -22.60 4.37 0.97
CA SER A 83 -23.65 5.27 0.50
C SER A 83 -24.64 4.55 -0.42
N THR A 84 -25.93 4.66 -0.08
CA THR A 84 -27.08 4.27 -0.93
C THR A 84 -27.13 5.04 -2.26
N SER A 85 -26.29 6.07 -2.45
CA SER A 85 -26.27 6.96 -3.61
C SER A 85 -25.16 6.64 -4.63
N MET A 86 -24.68 5.40 -4.73
CA MET A 86 -23.73 5.02 -5.80
C MET A 86 -24.24 5.44 -7.21
N ASP A 87 -25.55 5.46 -7.44
CA ASP A 87 -26.17 5.99 -8.67
C ASP A 87 -25.88 7.48 -8.88
N ALA A 88 -25.92 8.29 -7.82
CA ALA A 88 -25.55 9.70 -7.86
C ALA A 88 -24.03 9.89 -8.01
N VAL A 89 -23.22 9.11 -7.28
CA VAL A 89 -21.75 9.19 -7.35
C VAL A 89 -21.24 8.88 -8.75
N VAL A 90 -21.76 7.83 -9.39
CA VAL A 90 -21.39 7.45 -10.78
C VAL A 90 -21.83 8.50 -11.81
N ALA A 91 -22.89 9.26 -11.52
CA ALA A 91 -23.33 10.36 -12.38
C ALA A 91 -22.39 11.60 -12.30
N THR A 92 -21.61 11.75 -11.23
CA THR A 92 -20.70 12.89 -11.06
C THR A 92 -19.57 12.90 -12.08
N GLN A 93 -19.15 14.09 -12.48
CA GLN A 93 -18.00 14.24 -13.37
C GLN A 93 -16.68 13.77 -12.73
N GLY A 94 -16.56 13.91 -11.40
CA GLY A 94 -15.41 13.42 -10.64
C GLY A 94 -15.19 11.92 -10.80
N TYR A 95 -16.26 11.11 -10.71
CA TYR A 95 -16.19 9.66 -10.92
C TYR A 95 -15.80 9.29 -12.36
N LYS A 96 -16.37 9.98 -13.37
CA LYS A 96 -16.01 9.78 -14.79
C LYS A 96 -14.54 10.10 -15.06
N ASN A 97 -14.04 11.18 -14.49
CA ASN A 97 -12.64 11.56 -14.60
C ASN A 97 -11.75 10.51 -13.93
N LEU A 98 -12.07 10.11 -12.71
CA LEU A 98 -11.35 9.10 -11.95
C LEU A 98 -11.22 7.76 -12.71
N LYS A 99 -12.34 7.26 -13.27
CA LYS A 99 -12.37 6.03 -14.10
C LYS A 99 -11.45 6.14 -15.33
N ARG A 100 -11.31 7.34 -15.91
CA ARG A 100 -10.46 7.59 -17.09
C ARG A 100 -8.97 7.67 -16.71
N THR A 101 -8.62 8.32 -15.61
CA THR A 101 -7.22 8.48 -15.16
C THR A 101 -6.66 7.27 -14.42
N SER A 102 -7.50 6.38 -13.88
CA SER A 102 -7.05 5.18 -13.17
C SER A 102 -8.02 4.00 -13.37
N PRO A 103 -8.01 3.38 -14.57
CA PRO A 103 -8.85 2.22 -14.85
C PRO A 103 -8.29 0.99 -14.11
N SER A 104 -8.89 0.63 -12.98
CA SER A 104 -8.53 -0.58 -12.24
C SER A 104 -9.72 -1.54 -12.12
N VAL A 105 -9.42 -2.84 -11.99
CA VAL A 105 -10.39 -3.94 -11.82
C VAL A 105 -11.36 -3.69 -10.65
N ALA A 106 -10.94 -2.92 -9.64
CA ALA A 106 -11.80 -2.53 -8.53
C ALA A 106 -13.03 -1.72 -8.99
N PHE A 107 -12.89 -0.84 -9.98
CA PHE A 107 -14.04 -0.10 -10.54
C PHE A 107 -15.02 -1.03 -11.26
N GLU A 108 -14.53 -2.05 -11.96
CA GLU A 108 -15.37 -3.04 -12.66
C GLU A 108 -16.11 -3.94 -11.68
N VAL A 109 -15.46 -4.38 -10.61
CA VAL A 109 -16.07 -5.19 -9.54
C VAL A 109 -17.15 -4.41 -8.80
N LEU A 110 -16.91 -3.13 -8.52
CA LEU A 110 -17.89 -2.21 -7.93
C LEU A 110 -19.13 -2.05 -8.83
N GLU A 111 -18.94 -1.93 -10.13
CA GLU A 111 -20.03 -1.84 -11.10
C GLU A 111 -20.79 -3.18 -11.25
N LYS A 112 -20.09 -4.32 -11.14
CA LYS A 112 -20.68 -5.66 -11.28
C LYS A 112 -21.48 -6.09 -10.05
N LYS A 113 -21.05 -5.72 -8.83
CA LYS A 113 -21.82 -5.97 -7.59
C LYS A 113 -23.21 -5.30 -7.61
N ARG A 114 -23.33 -4.20 -8.37
CA ARG A 114 -24.58 -3.45 -8.65
C ARG A 114 -25.61 -4.23 -9.49
N ARG A 115 -25.16 -5.13 -10.37
CA ARG A 115 -26.06 -5.94 -11.23
C ARG A 115 -26.76 -7.05 -10.45
N ILE A 116 -26.14 -7.52 -9.36
CA ILE A 116 -26.63 -8.67 -8.58
C ILE A 116 -27.65 -8.25 -7.52
N HIS A 117 -27.64 -6.98 -7.07
CA HIS A 117 -28.58 -6.46 -6.06
C HIS A 117 -29.88 -5.87 -6.65
N LYS A 118 -30.07 -5.95 -7.98
CA LYS A 118 -31.23 -5.35 -8.67
C LYS A 118 -32.16 -6.39 -9.31
N ASP A 119 -31.86 -7.69 -9.14
CA ASP A 119 -32.70 -8.84 -9.50
C ASP A 119 -33.22 -9.50 -8.21
#